data_AF-A0A961BWH2-F1
#
_entry.id   AF-A0A961BWH2-F1
#
_cell.length_a   1.000
_cell.length_b   1.000
_cell.length_c   1.000
_cell.angle_alpha   90.00
_cell.angle_beta   90.00
_cell.angle_gamma   90.00
#
_symmetry.space_group_name_H-M   'P 1'
#
loop_
_entity.id
_entity.type
_entity.pdbx_description
1 polymer ?
#
loop_
_entity_poly.entity_id
_entity_poly.type
_entity_poly.pdbx_seq_one_letter_code
_entity_poly.pdbx_strand_id
1 'polypeptide(L)'
;MLDSSAASTEARRPDAAAPASPGARPPAGGLPPDRLPPAGPSRRAISLIVLAIALLAAAVIVSMATRNRTTVDAVAGDDGWAGAVLEPTRPRPEFTLTDTSGRPFDFAAETEGELTFLYFGYTNCPDICPIHLSTLNQALRAQPDLSATVVFVTTDPERDTPERIRSWLDGFNGAFIGLTGTPEEILAAEAASGITPAVPDAPGEDGFYLVGHATEILAIGTDDRTYLAYPFGIRQSDWELDLDRIASGEVPPVASAGAVDVTAAVAGQGKAGEAASVYLTFDNRGDDTTIDAVSTDAADQVVLHGTDASGVMTDASTLDLPSGTTRLEPGGRHIMLEGLRQALEPGDTVTVTLHFADGETAQVAMDVVAYDDVLDRTTPQEAGA
;
A
#
# COMPACT_ATOMS: atom_id res chain seq x y z
N MET A 1 50.68 -24.87 -40.40
CA MET A 1 49.71 -24.69 -39.32
C MET A 1 49.90 -25.85 -38.36
N LEU A 2 50.64 -25.57 -37.30
CA LEU A 2 51.16 -26.44 -36.23
C LEU A 2 50.92 -25.61 -34.96
N ASP A 3 50.76 -26.09 -33.73
CA ASP A 3 50.46 -27.37 -33.07
C ASP A 3 50.22 -26.95 -31.60
N SER A 4 49.65 -27.85 -30.83
CA SER A 4 49.31 -27.84 -29.41
C SER A 4 50.40 -27.33 -28.43
N SER A 5 50.00 -26.76 -27.28
CA SER A 5 50.38 -27.26 -25.94
C SER A 5 50.07 -26.27 -24.82
N ALA A 6 49.44 -26.80 -23.77
CA ALA A 6 49.20 -26.17 -22.46
C ALA A 6 50.48 -26.12 -21.60
N ALA A 7 50.48 -25.25 -20.58
CA ALA A 7 51.36 -25.37 -19.42
C ALA A 7 50.71 -24.72 -18.17
N SER A 8 50.53 -25.56 -17.15
CA SER A 8 50.20 -25.21 -15.76
C SER A 8 51.44 -24.72 -15.01
N THR A 9 51.28 -23.78 -14.07
CA THR A 9 52.36 -23.34 -13.18
C THR A 9 52.10 -23.75 -11.73
N GLU A 10 53.13 -24.34 -11.17
CA GLU A 10 53.26 -25.06 -9.90
C GLU A 10 53.65 -24.12 -8.73
N ALA A 11 53.41 -24.58 -7.49
CA ALA A 11 53.73 -23.91 -6.23
C ALA A 11 55.14 -24.24 -5.72
N ARG A 12 55.81 -23.31 -4.99
CA ARG A 12 56.56 -23.59 -3.72
C ARG A 12 57.23 -22.36 -3.09
N ARG A 13 57.10 -22.28 -1.76
CA ARG A 13 57.96 -21.59 -0.76
C ARG A 13 59.01 -22.61 -0.22
N PRO A 14 59.90 -22.30 0.77
CA PRO A 14 60.59 -21.08 1.23
C PRO A 14 62.11 -21.33 1.49
N ASP A 15 62.83 -20.34 2.07
CA ASP A 15 63.98 -20.39 3.03
C ASP A 15 65.01 -19.29 2.71
N ALA A 16 65.88 -18.82 3.58
CA ALA A 16 65.98 -18.58 5.02
C ALA A 16 67.27 -17.72 5.17
N ALA A 17 67.37 -16.94 6.24
CA ALA A 17 68.39 -15.91 6.47
C ALA A 17 69.82 -16.41 6.75
N ALA A 18 70.83 -15.53 6.55
CA ALA A 18 72.01 -15.40 7.43
C ALA A 18 72.86 -14.12 7.13
N PRO A 19 73.66 -13.60 8.10
CA PRO A 19 73.98 -12.17 8.26
C PRO A 19 75.48 -11.79 8.33
N ALA A 20 75.82 -10.48 8.33
CA ALA A 20 77.06 -9.85 8.83
C ALA A 20 76.98 -8.32 8.58
N SER A 21 77.58 -7.34 9.28
CA SER A 21 78.36 -7.18 10.52
C SER A 21 78.57 -5.64 10.73
N PRO A 22 79.09 -5.16 11.88
CA PRO A 22 78.87 -3.79 12.37
C PRO A 22 80.08 -2.82 12.22
N GLY A 23 79.80 -1.51 12.30
CA GLY A 23 80.77 -0.41 12.50
C GLY A 23 80.33 0.86 11.73
N ALA A 24 80.46 2.10 12.20
CA ALA A 24 81.05 2.72 13.38
C ALA A 24 80.40 4.14 13.54
N ARG A 25 80.43 4.72 14.74
CA ARG A 25 79.92 6.08 15.06
C ARG A 25 80.88 7.20 14.62
N PRO A 26 80.33 8.39 14.31
CA PRO A 26 80.95 9.68 14.64
C PRO A 26 80.06 10.56 15.56
N PRO A 27 80.59 11.70 16.07
CA PRO A 27 80.24 12.24 17.38
C PRO A 27 79.19 13.37 17.39
N ALA A 28 78.77 13.71 18.61
CA ALA A 28 77.66 14.58 18.99
C ALA A 28 77.80 16.06 18.61
N GLY A 29 76.70 16.66 18.19
CA GLY A 29 76.43 18.10 18.09
C GLY A 29 74.98 18.39 18.49
N GLY A 30 74.76 19.42 19.31
CA GLY A 30 73.57 19.60 20.17
C GLY A 30 72.24 19.97 19.49
N LEU A 31 71.14 19.65 20.19
CA LEU A 31 69.76 19.98 19.83
C LEU A 31 69.39 21.45 20.12
N PRO A 32 68.62 22.13 19.26
CA PRO A 32 67.72 23.21 19.64
C PRO A 32 66.34 22.67 20.09
N PRO A 33 65.56 23.42 20.89
CA PRO A 33 64.37 22.89 21.58
C PRO A 33 63.19 22.62 20.65
N ASP A 34 62.51 21.50 20.93
CA ASP A 34 61.29 21.02 20.28
C ASP A 34 60.16 22.05 20.26
N ARG A 35 59.58 22.28 19.08
CA ARG A 35 58.21 22.79 18.97
C ARG A 35 57.26 21.60 19.03
N LEU A 36 56.58 21.43 20.17
CA LEU A 36 55.49 20.48 20.31
C LEU A 36 54.36 20.82 19.31
N PRO A 37 53.82 19.83 18.57
CA PRO A 37 52.63 20.03 17.74
C PRO A 37 51.40 20.32 18.63
N PRO A 38 50.38 21.04 18.12
CA PRO A 38 49.18 21.35 18.89
C PRO A 38 48.48 20.06 19.34
N ALA A 39 48.07 20.03 20.61
CA ALA A 39 47.40 18.88 21.19
C ALA A 39 46.08 18.59 20.45
N GLY A 40 45.96 17.40 19.88
CA GLY A 40 44.70 16.90 19.33
C GLY A 40 43.62 16.80 20.40
N PRO A 41 42.32 16.73 20.01
CA PRO A 41 41.22 16.68 20.96
C PRO A 41 41.41 15.50 21.93
N SER A 42 41.24 15.78 23.22
CA SER A 42 41.43 14.77 24.26
C SER A 42 40.54 13.55 24.01
N ARG A 43 40.95 12.37 24.46
CA ARG A 43 40.14 11.13 24.36
C ARG A 43 38.72 11.30 24.92
N ARG A 44 38.54 12.21 25.88
CA ARG A 44 37.23 12.59 26.44
C ARG A 44 36.37 13.34 25.43
N ALA A 45 36.94 14.26 24.66
CA ALA A 45 36.23 14.99 23.59
C ALA A 45 35.79 14.05 22.46
N ILE A 46 36.65 13.09 22.06
CA ILE A 46 36.29 12.08 21.05
C ILE A 46 35.15 11.18 21.56
N SER A 47 35.19 10.77 22.82
CA SER A 47 34.15 9.93 23.43
C SER A 47 32.78 10.64 23.50
N LEU A 48 32.77 11.94 23.80
CA LEU A 48 31.54 12.74 23.83
C LEU A 48 30.94 12.95 22.44
N ILE A 49 31.77 13.11 21.41
CA ILE A 49 31.30 13.24 20.01
C ILE A 49 30.68 11.92 19.54
N VAL A 50 31.31 10.78 19.82
CA VAL A 50 30.77 9.46 19.47
C VAL A 50 29.44 9.19 20.19
N LEU A 51 29.33 9.55 21.47
CA LEU A 51 28.08 9.41 22.22
C LEU A 51 26.97 10.31 21.67
N ALA A 52 27.28 11.56 21.30
CA ALA A 52 26.31 12.48 20.71
C ALA A 52 25.79 11.97 19.35
N ILE A 53 26.68 11.42 18.51
CA ILE A 53 26.31 10.83 17.22
C ILE A 53 25.44 9.58 17.42
N ALA A 54 25.79 8.72 18.39
CA ALA A 54 24.99 7.53 18.70
C ALA A 54 23.59 7.88 19.22
N LEU A 55 23.46 8.92 20.06
CA LEU A 55 22.17 9.41 20.55
C LEU A 55 21.34 10.06 19.44
N LEU A 56 21.96 10.80 18.52
CA LEU A 56 21.30 11.35 17.33
C LEU A 56 20.81 10.24 16.39
N ALA A 57 21.63 9.22 16.14
CA ALA A 57 21.25 8.07 15.33
C ALA A 57 20.08 7.30 15.98
N ALA A 58 20.11 7.08 17.30
CA ALA A 58 19.01 6.48 18.04
C ALA A 58 17.73 7.33 17.98
N ALA A 59 17.84 8.65 18.09
CA ALA A 59 16.69 9.56 17.98
C ALA A 59 16.07 9.57 16.57
N VAL A 60 16.90 9.47 15.52
CA VAL A 60 16.42 9.36 14.13
C VAL A 60 15.76 7.99 13.90
N ILE A 61 16.34 6.89 14.39
CA ILE A 61 15.75 5.55 14.29
C ILE A 61 14.40 5.50 15.02
N VAL A 62 14.30 6.07 16.22
CA VAL A 62 13.04 6.17 16.97
C VAL A 62 12.04 7.06 16.23
N SER A 63 12.47 8.20 15.69
CA SER A 63 11.62 9.11 14.91
C SER A 63 11.08 8.43 13.63
N MET A 64 11.91 7.68 12.90
CA MET A 64 11.49 6.89 11.74
C MET A 64 10.54 5.76 12.14
N ALA A 65 10.81 5.06 13.24
CA ALA A 65 9.91 4.03 13.78
C ALA A 65 8.56 4.60 14.27
N THR A 66 8.51 5.88 14.66
CA THR A 66 7.25 6.56 15.02
C THR A 66 6.53 7.21 13.85
N ARG A 67 7.25 7.61 12.79
CA ARG A 67 6.65 8.21 11.57
C ARG A 67 6.09 7.16 10.60
N ASN A 68 6.55 5.91 10.70
CA ASN A 68 6.08 4.80 9.88
C ASN A 68 4.98 3.96 10.55
N ARG A 69 4.40 4.44 11.67
CA ARG A 69 3.15 3.90 12.19
C ARG A 69 1.98 4.61 11.52
N THR A 70 1.79 4.36 10.24
CA THR A 70 0.43 4.16 9.74
C THR A 70 0.06 2.74 10.16
N THR A 71 -0.25 2.57 11.46
CA THR A 71 -1.18 1.50 11.79
C THR A 71 -2.47 1.94 11.14
N VAL A 72 -2.88 1.23 10.09
CA VAL A 72 -4.28 1.24 9.68
C VAL A 72 -4.99 0.69 10.90
N ASP A 73 -5.50 1.58 11.74
CA ASP A 73 -6.40 1.21 12.80
C ASP A 73 -7.68 0.80 12.08
N ALA A 74 -7.71 -0.47 11.64
CA ALA A 74 -8.89 -1.19 11.22
C ALA A 74 -9.81 -1.34 12.45
N VAL A 75 -10.39 -0.22 12.87
CA VAL A 75 -11.50 -0.19 13.79
C VAL A 75 -12.70 -0.57 12.94
N ALA A 76 -13.42 -1.62 13.31
CA ALA A 76 -14.76 -1.85 12.76
C ALA A 76 -15.55 -0.54 12.96
N GLY A 77 -15.82 0.16 11.86
CA GLY A 77 -16.57 1.40 11.89
C GLY A 77 -17.99 1.14 12.34
N ASP A 78 -18.74 2.20 12.66
CA ASP A 78 -20.20 2.14 12.76
C ASP A 78 -20.87 2.09 11.36
N ASP A 79 -20.11 1.67 10.34
CA ASP A 79 -20.45 1.61 8.93
C ASP A 79 -21.21 0.32 8.55
N GLY A 80 -21.32 -0.61 9.50
CA GLY A 80 -22.01 -1.88 9.36
C GLY A 80 -21.29 -2.92 8.51
N TRP A 81 -20.05 -2.67 8.06
CA TRP A 81 -19.23 -3.66 7.37
C TRP A 81 -18.45 -4.50 8.38
N ALA A 82 -18.28 -5.78 8.08
CA ALA A 82 -17.43 -6.66 8.88
C ALA A 82 -15.95 -6.46 8.52
N GLY A 83 -15.67 -6.22 7.23
CA GLY A 83 -14.35 -5.78 6.78
C GLY A 83 -14.02 -4.37 7.26
N ALA A 84 -12.75 -4.12 7.55
CA ALA A 84 -12.30 -2.77 7.85
C ALA A 84 -12.24 -1.94 6.57
N VAL A 85 -12.94 -0.82 6.55
CA VAL A 85 -12.94 0.12 5.43
C VAL A 85 -11.58 0.80 5.32
N LEU A 86 -11.07 0.84 4.10
CA LEU A 86 -9.79 1.46 3.78
C LEU A 86 -10.02 2.91 3.39
N GLU A 87 -9.43 3.81 4.17
CA GLU A 87 -9.47 5.26 3.93
C GLU A 87 -8.04 5.82 3.78
N PRO A 88 -7.67 6.36 2.59
CA PRO A 88 -8.42 6.29 1.33
C PRO A 88 -8.54 4.85 0.82
N THR A 89 -9.50 4.65 -0.09
CA THR A 89 -9.50 3.43 -0.92
C THR A 89 -8.21 3.37 -1.73
N ARG A 90 -7.75 2.17 -2.06
CA ARG A 90 -6.51 1.97 -2.81
C ARG A 90 -6.82 1.47 -4.22
N PRO A 91 -5.99 1.75 -5.24
CA PRO A 91 -6.13 1.09 -6.53
C PRO A 91 -5.86 -0.42 -6.39
N ARG A 92 -6.26 -1.20 -7.40
CA ARG A 92 -5.81 -2.59 -7.55
C ARG A 92 -4.27 -2.62 -7.53
N PRO A 93 -3.65 -3.47 -6.70
CA PRO A 93 -2.19 -3.57 -6.66
C PRO A 93 -1.61 -4.03 -8.00
N GLU A 94 -0.46 -3.48 -8.37
CA GLU A 94 0.27 -3.89 -9.58
C GLU A 94 1.53 -4.66 -9.21
N PHE A 95 1.57 -5.95 -9.54
CA PHE A 95 2.76 -6.78 -9.41
C PHE A 95 2.68 -8.01 -10.33
N THR A 96 3.84 -8.58 -10.64
CA THR A 96 3.95 -9.84 -11.37
C THR A 96 4.66 -10.87 -10.48
N LEU A 97 4.04 -12.04 -10.32
CA LEU A 97 4.61 -13.19 -9.60
C LEU A 97 4.57 -14.44 -10.48
N THR A 98 4.92 -15.59 -9.92
CA THR A 98 4.87 -16.89 -10.61
C THR A 98 3.70 -17.71 -10.08
N ASP A 99 2.84 -18.20 -10.98
CA ASP A 99 1.74 -19.10 -10.62
C ASP A 99 2.23 -20.52 -10.28
N THR A 100 1.34 -21.33 -9.70
CA THR A 100 1.66 -22.74 -9.38
C THR A 100 1.97 -23.64 -10.59
N SER A 101 1.80 -23.17 -11.83
CA SER A 101 2.22 -23.85 -13.06
C SER A 101 3.60 -23.40 -13.57
N GLY A 102 4.22 -22.43 -12.91
CA GLY A 102 5.52 -21.86 -13.26
C GLY A 102 5.45 -20.74 -14.30
N ARG A 103 4.27 -20.19 -14.58
CA ARG A 103 4.08 -19.08 -15.53
C ARG A 103 4.07 -17.73 -14.80
N PRO A 104 4.56 -16.65 -15.43
CA PRO A 104 4.32 -15.30 -14.92
C PRO A 104 2.83 -15.03 -14.82
N PHE A 105 2.42 -14.38 -13.73
CA PHE A 105 1.05 -13.97 -13.45
C PHE A 105 1.07 -12.47 -13.13
N ASP A 106 0.51 -11.68 -14.04
CA ASP A 106 0.31 -10.24 -13.84
C ASP A 106 -0.98 -10.05 -13.04
N PHE A 107 -0.87 -9.68 -11.77
CA PHE A 107 -2.03 -9.65 -10.89
C PHE A 107 -3.09 -8.67 -11.38
N ALA A 108 -2.69 -7.47 -11.80
CA ALA A 108 -3.63 -6.44 -12.21
C ALA A 108 -4.38 -6.85 -13.47
N ALA A 109 -3.65 -7.27 -14.51
CA ALA A 109 -4.24 -7.63 -15.80
C ALA A 109 -5.09 -8.92 -15.75
N GLU A 110 -4.71 -9.90 -14.94
CA GLU A 110 -5.42 -11.19 -14.86
C GLU A 110 -6.67 -11.12 -13.96
N THR A 111 -6.87 -10.04 -13.21
CA THR A 111 -8.00 -9.88 -12.28
C THR A 111 -8.81 -8.60 -12.49
N GLU A 112 -8.51 -7.86 -13.56
CA GLU A 112 -9.18 -6.62 -13.95
C GLU A 112 -10.70 -6.81 -14.05
N GLY A 113 -11.47 -5.91 -13.43
CA GLY A 113 -12.93 -5.98 -13.45
C GLY A 113 -13.56 -7.14 -12.68
N GLU A 114 -12.76 -8.00 -12.03
CA GLU A 114 -13.25 -9.11 -11.20
C GLU A 114 -13.21 -8.76 -9.71
N LEU A 115 -14.25 -9.18 -8.98
CA LEU A 115 -14.23 -9.20 -7.52
C LEU A 115 -13.11 -10.14 -7.08
N THR A 116 -12.08 -9.57 -6.44
CA THR A 116 -10.85 -10.31 -6.13
C THR A 116 -10.55 -10.25 -4.64
N PHE A 117 -10.30 -11.42 -4.03
CA PHE A 117 -9.80 -11.57 -2.67
C PHE A 117 -8.32 -11.91 -2.71
N LEU A 118 -7.47 -10.98 -2.27
CA LEU A 118 -6.01 -11.15 -2.22
C LEU A 118 -5.57 -11.45 -0.78
N TYR A 119 -4.87 -12.56 -0.59
CA TYR A 119 -4.38 -13.00 0.71
C TYR A 119 -2.89 -13.35 0.69
N PHE A 120 -2.13 -12.74 1.60
CA PHE A 120 -0.72 -13.06 1.84
C PHE A 120 -0.60 -14.01 3.05
N GLY A 121 -0.03 -15.19 2.86
CA GLY A 121 0.13 -16.19 3.92
C GLY A 121 1.13 -17.28 3.56
N TYR A 122 1.21 -18.37 4.32
CA TYR A 122 2.15 -19.46 4.02
C TYR A 122 1.57 -20.82 4.40
N THR A 123 1.94 -21.87 3.67
CA THR A 123 1.27 -23.19 3.78
C THR A 123 1.58 -23.92 5.08
N ASN A 124 2.65 -23.52 5.78
CA ASN A 124 3.08 -24.11 7.05
C ASN A 124 2.53 -23.37 8.28
N CYS A 125 1.58 -22.44 8.09
CA CYS A 125 0.92 -21.74 9.18
C CYS A 125 -0.02 -22.70 9.95
N PRO A 126 0.15 -22.88 11.28
CA PRO A 126 -0.55 -23.92 12.02
C PRO A 126 -2.02 -23.60 12.34
N ASP A 127 -2.47 -22.35 12.19
CA ASP A 127 -3.77 -21.91 12.73
C ASP A 127 -4.48 -20.87 11.84
N ILE A 128 -3.95 -19.64 11.78
CA ILE A 128 -4.66 -18.48 11.20
C ILE A 128 -4.96 -18.66 9.70
N CYS A 129 -3.95 -18.98 8.88
CA CYS A 129 -4.12 -19.07 7.42
C CYS A 129 -5.18 -20.09 6.99
N PRO A 130 -5.14 -21.36 7.43
CA PRO A 130 -6.14 -22.34 7.01
C PRO A 130 -7.55 -21.99 7.50
N ILE A 131 -7.70 -21.43 8.71
CA ILE A 131 -9.02 -21.04 9.23
C ILE A 131 -9.59 -19.85 8.46
N HIS A 132 -8.78 -18.82 8.20
CA HIS A 132 -9.25 -17.63 7.49
C HIS A 132 -9.71 -17.98 6.07
N LEU A 133 -8.87 -18.68 5.30
CA LEU A 133 -9.17 -19.06 3.93
C LEU A 133 -10.34 -20.05 3.84
N SER A 134 -10.46 -20.97 4.81
CA SER A 134 -11.62 -21.87 4.91
C SER A 134 -12.92 -21.12 5.20
N THR A 135 -12.88 -20.07 6.00
CA THR A 135 -14.05 -19.26 6.35
C THR A 135 -14.56 -18.49 5.12
N LEU A 136 -13.66 -17.82 4.40
CA LEU A 136 -13.98 -17.16 3.12
C LEU A 136 -14.55 -18.17 2.11
N ASN A 137 -13.90 -19.33 1.93
CA ASN A 137 -14.38 -20.35 0.99
C ASN A 137 -15.78 -20.86 1.35
N GLN A 138 -16.11 -20.98 2.64
CA GLN A 138 -17.46 -21.39 3.06
C GLN A 138 -18.51 -20.32 2.71
N ALA A 139 -18.19 -19.04 2.93
CA ALA A 139 -19.07 -17.93 2.58
C ALA A 139 -19.29 -17.84 1.05
N LEU A 140 -18.22 -17.93 0.25
CA LEU A 140 -18.32 -17.97 -1.22
C LEU A 140 -19.16 -19.16 -1.72
N ARG A 141 -19.03 -20.34 -1.09
CA ARG A 141 -19.85 -21.51 -1.44
C ARG A 141 -21.33 -21.35 -1.10
N ALA A 142 -21.67 -20.48 -0.14
CA ALA A 142 -23.06 -20.14 0.17
C ALA A 142 -23.69 -19.23 -0.90
N GLN A 143 -22.86 -18.59 -1.74
CA GLN A 143 -23.26 -17.66 -2.81
C GLN A 143 -22.73 -18.12 -4.18
N PRO A 144 -23.24 -19.23 -4.73
CA PRO A 144 -22.70 -19.83 -5.96
C PRO A 144 -22.85 -18.95 -7.22
N ASP A 145 -23.71 -17.95 -7.18
CA ASP A 145 -23.94 -17.00 -8.27
C ASP A 145 -22.94 -15.82 -8.24
N LEU A 146 -22.22 -15.62 -7.13
CA LEU A 146 -21.20 -14.59 -7.02
C LEU A 146 -19.89 -15.08 -7.68
N SER A 147 -19.50 -14.41 -8.76
CA SER A 147 -18.20 -14.63 -9.40
C SER A 147 -17.12 -13.89 -8.62
N ALA A 148 -16.21 -14.63 -7.99
CA ALA A 148 -15.08 -14.06 -7.25
C ALA A 148 -13.80 -14.85 -7.49
N THR A 149 -12.70 -14.13 -7.64
CA THR A 149 -11.35 -14.69 -7.78
C THR A 149 -10.63 -14.61 -6.44
N VAL A 150 -10.02 -15.71 -6.00
CA VAL A 150 -9.22 -15.74 -4.76
C VAL A 150 -7.77 -16.01 -5.12
N VAL A 151 -6.89 -15.08 -4.77
CA VAL A 151 -5.45 -15.12 -5.01
C VAL A 151 -4.72 -15.24 -3.69
N PHE A 152 -3.96 -16.32 -3.53
CA PHE A 152 -3.07 -16.56 -2.42
C PHE A 152 -1.62 -16.32 -2.84
N VAL A 153 -0.93 -15.41 -2.17
CA VAL A 153 0.50 -15.14 -2.35
C VAL A 153 1.27 -15.69 -1.15
N THR A 154 2.28 -16.55 -1.40
CA THR A 154 3.11 -17.03 -0.29
C THR A 154 3.97 -15.93 0.31
N THR A 155 4.12 -15.92 1.63
CA THR A 155 5.08 -15.10 2.39
C THR A 155 6.33 -15.90 2.79
N ASP A 156 6.46 -17.15 2.34
CA ASP A 156 7.51 -18.09 2.72
C ASP A 156 8.04 -18.90 1.52
N PRO A 157 8.62 -18.23 0.52
CA PRO A 157 9.03 -18.85 -0.74
C PRO A 157 10.12 -19.93 -0.57
N GLU A 158 10.83 -19.96 0.55
CA GLU A 158 11.83 -21.00 0.83
C GLU A 158 11.21 -22.39 1.09
N ARG A 159 10.00 -22.45 1.67
CA ARG A 159 9.30 -23.71 1.99
C ARG A 159 8.11 -23.98 1.08
N ASP A 160 7.52 -22.94 0.50
CA ASP A 160 6.31 -22.99 -0.32
C ASP A 160 6.64 -23.09 -1.81
N THR A 161 6.96 -24.31 -2.27
CA THR A 161 7.11 -24.58 -3.72
C THR A 161 5.75 -24.50 -4.43
N PRO A 162 5.73 -24.25 -5.76
CA PRO A 162 4.51 -24.27 -6.57
C PRO A 162 3.60 -25.48 -6.31
N GLU A 163 4.16 -26.68 -6.24
CA GLU A 163 3.43 -27.93 -6.00
C GLU A 163 2.83 -27.98 -4.58
N ARG A 164 3.56 -27.46 -3.59
CA ARG A 164 3.11 -27.41 -2.21
C ARG A 164 1.95 -26.44 -2.05
N ILE A 165 2.05 -25.25 -2.64
CA ILE A 165 0.97 -24.25 -2.65
C ILE A 165 -0.27 -24.84 -3.33
N ARG A 166 -0.14 -25.43 -4.52
CA ARG A 166 -1.27 -26.04 -5.24
C ARG A 166 -1.95 -27.11 -4.42
N SER A 167 -1.18 -28.06 -3.88
CA SER A 167 -1.69 -29.15 -3.04
C SER A 167 -2.44 -28.63 -1.81
N TRP A 168 -1.93 -27.56 -1.18
CA TRP A 168 -2.59 -26.92 -0.04
C TRP A 168 -3.90 -26.25 -0.45
N LEU A 169 -3.90 -25.47 -1.54
CA LEU A 169 -5.09 -24.78 -2.06
C LEU A 169 -6.19 -25.74 -2.52
N ASP A 170 -5.83 -26.89 -3.10
CA ASP A 170 -6.78 -27.95 -3.49
C ASP A 170 -7.61 -28.48 -2.31
N GLY A 171 -7.11 -28.36 -1.08
CA GLY A 171 -7.86 -28.68 0.13
C GLY A 171 -9.04 -27.74 0.41
N PHE A 172 -9.04 -26.55 -0.20
CA PHE A 172 -10.09 -25.54 -0.04
C PHE A 172 -10.95 -25.45 -1.31
N ASN A 173 -10.33 -25.09 -2.43
CA ASN A 173 -10.98 -24.88 -3.71
C ASN A 173 -9.97 -24.95 -4.87
N GLY A 174 -10.27 -25.77 -5.87
CA GLY A 174 -9.44 -25.96 -7.06
C GLY A 174 -9.28 -24.68 -7.91
N ALA A 175 -10.22 -23.73 -7.81
CA ALA A 175 -10.18 -22.48 -8.55
C ALA A 175 -9.27 -21.41 -7.92
N PHE A 176 -8.81 -21.59 -6.68
CA PHE A 176 -7.95 -20.59 -6.03
C PHE A 176 -6.59 -20.54 -6.71
N ILE A 177 -6.12 -19.33 -6.97
CA ILE A 177 -4.85 -19.05 -7.62
C ILE A 177 -3.77 -18.96 -6.54
N GLY A 178 -2.68 -19.69 -6.73
CA GLY A 178 -1.52 -19.66 -5.85
C GLY A 178 -0.33 -19.02 -6.55
N LEU A 179 0.32 -18.07 -5.88
CA LEU A 179 1.46 -17.31 -6.40
C LEU A 179 2.67 -17.44 -5.46
N THR A 180 3.86 -17.46 -6.06
CA THR A 180 5.16 -17.44 -5.39
C THR A 180 6.16 -16.64 -6.22
N GLY A 181 7.36 -16.42 -5.68
CA GLY A 181 8.42 -15.66 -6.31
C GLY A 181 9.67 -15.63 -5.45
N THR A 182 10.61 -14.76 -5.83
CA THR A 182 11.74 -14.41 -4.98
C THR A 182 11.26 -13.61 -3.75
N PRO A 183 12.01 -13.62 -2.63
CA PRO A 183 11.69 -12.79 -1.48
C PRO A 183 11.54 -11.30 -1.83
N GLU A 184 12.34 -10.80 -2.77
CA GLU A 184 12.27 -9.41 -3.22
C GLU A 184 10.99 -9.10 -4.01
N GLU A 185 10.55 -10.02 -4.88
CA GLU A 185 9.29 -9.88 -5.63
C GLU A 185 8.07 -9.93 -4.70
N ILE A 186 8.08 -10.82 -3.71
CA ILE A 186 6.99 -10.92 -2.72
C ILE A 186 6.94 -9.66 -1.86
N LEU A 187 8.09 -9.15 -1.40
CA LEU A 187 8.17 -7.90 -0.66
C LEU A 187 7.61 -6.71 -1.48
N ALA A 188 7.90 -6.67 -2.77
CA ALA A 188 7.34 -5.65 -3.67
C ALA A 188 5.82 -5.80 -3.81
N ALA A 189 5.30 -7.02 -3.91
CA ALA A 189 3.86 -7.28 -3.96
C ALA A 189 3.14 -6.89 -2.65
N GLU A 190 3.73 -7.18 -1.49
CA GLU A 190 3.22 -6.73 -0.18
C GLU A 190 3.16 -5.20 -0.11
N ALA A 191 4.24 -4.52 -0.54
CA ALA A 191 4.30 -3.06 -0.57
C ALA A 191 3.27 -2.45 -1.53
N ALA A 192 3.14 -2.98 -2.75
CA ALA A 192 2.14 -2.55 -3.73
C ALA A 192 0.71 -2.76 -3.23
N SER A 193 0.49 -3.77 -2.38
CA SER A 193 -0.79 -4.05 -1.76
C SER A 193 -1.04 -3.23 -0.49
N GLY A 194 -0.08 -2.42 -0.04
CA GLY A 194 -0.14 -1.69 1.23
C GLY A 194 -0.25 -2.60 2.46
N ILE A 195 0.34 -3.79 2.37
CA ILE A 195 0.40 -4.78 3.44
C ILE A 195 1.73 -4.64 4.19
N THR A 196 1.71 -4.84 5.51
CA THR A 196 2.95 -4.85 6.29
C THR A 196 3.80 -6.07 5.91
N PRO A 197 5.09 -5.89 5.56
CA PRO A 197 5.92 -6.99 5.10
C PRO A 197 6.04 -8.15 6.08
N ALA A 198 6.03 -9.36 5.55
CA ALA A 198 6.24 -10.56 6.33
C ALA A 198 7.68 -10.66 6.86
N VAL A 199 7.83 -11.13 8.10
CA VAL A 199 9.12 -11.31 8.76
C VAL A 199 9.20 -12.74 9.32
N PRO A 200 10.08 -13.60 8.78
CA PRO A 200 10.34 -14.91 9.35
C PRO A 200 10.99 -14.81 10.73
N ASP A 201 10.51 -15.61 11.68
CA ASP A 201 11.18 -15.81 12.96
C ASP A 201 12.52 -16.54 12.76
N ALA A 202 13.42 -16.38 13.73
CA ALA A 202 14.63 -17.19 13.76
C ALA A 202 14.26 -18.68 13.90
N PRO A 203 14.83 -19.58 13.08
CA PRO A 203 14.59 -21.01 13.20
C PRO A 203 14.94 -21.55 14.59
N GLY A 204 14.04 -22.37 15.14
CA GLY A 204 14.29 -23.16 16.35
C GLY A 204 15.35 -24.24 16.13
N GLU A 205 15.73 -24.94 17.20
CA GLU A 205 16.74 -26.02 17.14
C GLU A 205 16.34 -27.17 16.23
N ASP A 206 15.04 -27.36 15.99
CA ASP A 206 14.44 -28.34 15.08
C ASP A 206 14.24 -27.81 13.65
N GLY A 207 14.63 -26.56 13.38
CA GLY A 207 14.45 -25.88 12.10
C GLY A 207 13.05 -25.33 11.87
N PHE A 208 12.13 -25.44 12.84
CA PHE A 208 10.80 -24.85 12.74
C PHE A 208 10.87 -23.32 12.94
N TYR A 209 10.13 -22.59 12.12
CA TYR A 209 9.90 -21.15 12.29
C TYR A 209 8.50 -20.76 11.82
N LEU A 210 7.97 -19.72 12.46
CA LEU A 210 6.77 -19.01 12.03
C LEU A 210 7.18 -17.80 11.19
N VAL A 211 6.24 -17.29 10.43
CA VAL A 211 6.39 -16.02 9.71
C VAL A 211 5.36 -15.07 10.31
N GLY A 212 5.81 -13.94 10.86
CA GLY A 212 4.92 -12.86 11.25
C GLY A 212 4.49 -12.11 9.99
N HIS A 213 3.18 -12.12 9.68
CA HIS A 213 2.65 -11.46 8.48
C HIS A 213 1.29 -10.80 8.77
N ALA A 214 0.85 -9.90 7.91
CA ALA A 214 -0.49 -9.37 7.98
C ALA A 214 -1.53 -10.48 7.73
N THR A 215 -2.58 -10.50 8.54
CA THR A 215 -3.57 -11.58 8.53
C THR A 215 -4.83 -11.24 7.74
N GLU A 216 -4.84 -10.06 7.13
CA GLU A 216 -6.00 -9.51 6.43
C GLU A 216 -6.13 -10.06 5.01
N ILE A 217 -7.38 -10.27 4.57
CA ILE A 217 -7.74 -10.54 3.18
C ILE A 217 -8.25 -9.23 2.58
N LEU A 218 -7.60 -8.75 1.52
CA LEU A 218 -8.05 -7.57 0.81
C LEU A 218 -9.18 -7.94 -0.15
N ALA A 219 -10.27 -7.16 -0.16
CA ALA A 219 -11.32 -7.27 -1.15
C ALA A 219 -11.23 -6.10 -2.14
N ILE A 220 -11.06 -6.47 -3.42
CA ILE A 220 -10.91 -5.56 -4.54
C ILE A 220 -12.18 -5.68 -5.38
N GLY A 221 -12.88 -4.56 -5.55
CA GLY A 221 -14.13 -4.47 -6.31
C GLY A 221 -13.90 -4.63 -7.82
N THR A 222 -15.01 -4.80 -8.54
CA THR A 222 -15.04 -4.88 -10.02
C THR A 222 -14.74 -3.54 -10.70
N ASP A 223 -14.55 -2.47 -9.93
CA ASP A 223 -14.13 -1.13 -10.36
C ASP A 223 -12.63 -0.88 -10.12
N ASP A 224 -11.87 -1.95 -9.85
CA ASP A 224 -10.43 -1.96 -9.61
C ASP A 224 -10.00 -1.11 -8.39
N ARG A 225 -10.87 -1.04 -7.37
CA ARG A 225 -10.60 -0.40 -6.09
C ARG A 225 -10.59 -1.41 -4.95
N THR A 226 -9.60 -1.28 -4.06
CA THR A 226 -9.53 -1.99 -2.79
C THR A 226 -10.24 -1.19 -1.72
N TYR A 227 -11.39 -1.70 -1.26
CA TYR A 227 -12.27 -1.04 -0.30
C TYR A 227 -12.15 -1.57 1.12
N LEU A 228 -11.98 -2.89 1.24
CA LEU A 228 -12.08 -3.59 2.52
C LEU A 228 -10.83 -4.42 2.76
N ALA A 229 -10.37 -4.41 4.00
CA ALA A 229 -9.44 -5.39 4.53
C ALA A 229 -10.14 -6.18 5.62
N TYR A 230 -10.31 -7.49 5.41
CA TYR A 230 -10.96 -8.37 6.37
C TYR A 230 -9.90 -8.95 7.30
N PRO A 231 -9.83 -8.54 8.58
CA PRO A 231 -8.88 -9.12 9.52
C PRO A 231 -9.25 -10.57 9.86
N PHE A 232 -8.31 -11.32 10.45
CA PHE A 232 -8.67 -12.63 10.99
C PHE A 232 -9.75 -12.51 12.08
N GLY A 233 -10.71 -13.45 12.08
CA GLY A 233 -11.75 -13.56 13.10
C GLY A 233 -13.14 -13.09 12.67
N ILE A 234 -13.30 -12.59 11.44
CA ILE A 234 -14.62 -12.33 10.85
C ILE A 234 -15.41 -13.64 10.75
N ARG A 235 -16.66 -13.62 11.22
CA ARG A 235 -17.51 -14.81 11.23
C ARG A 235 -17.99 -15.09 9.81
N GLN A 236 -18.28 -16.35 9.53
CA GLN A 236 -18.86 -16.74 8.25
C GLN A 236 -20.15 -15.97 7.91
N SER A 237 -21.04 -15.75 8.89
CA SER A 237 -22.28 -14.98 8.68
C SER A 237 -22.03 -13.53 8.30
N ASP A 238 -20.94 -12.94 8.80
CA ASP A 238 -20.60 -11.55 8.57
C ASP A 238 -19.95 -11.41 7.18
N TRP A 239 -19.13 -12.38 6.78
CA TRP A 239 -18.69 -12.55 5.39
C TRP A 239 -19.87 -12.69 4.42
N GLU A 240 -20.84 -13.57 4.71
CA GLU A 240 -22.01 -13.76 3.86
C GLU A 240 -22.82 -12.45 3.72
N LEU A 241 -23.00 -11.69 4.81
CA LEU A 241 -23.67 -10.39 4.76
C LEU A 241 -22.93 -9.39 3.87
N ASP A 242 -21.62 -9.24 4.06
CA ASP A 242 -20.82 -8.29 3.26
C ASP A 242 -20.76 -8.72 1.78
N LEU A 243 -20.65 -10.03 1.50
CA LEU A 243 -20.67 -10.55 0.14
C LEU A 243 -22.02 -10.30 -0.56
N ASP A 244 -23.15 -10.43 0.15
CA ASP A 244 -24.47 -10.08 -0.40
C ASP A 244 -24.55 -8.58 -0.77
N ARG A 245 -23.96 -7.70 0.06
CA ARG A 245 -23.88 -6.26 -0.19
C ARG A 245 -23.02 -5.97 -1.43
N ILE A 246 -21.81 -6.55 -1.49
CA ILE A 246 -20.91 -6.44 -2.64
C ILE A 246 -21.59 -6.96 -3.92
N ALA A 247 -22.28 -8.09 -3.86
CA ALA A 247 -23.01 -8.67 -5.00
C ALA A 247 -24.13 -7.75 -5.52
N SER A 248 -24.68 -6.89 -4.66
CA SER A 248 -25.67 -5.88 -5.05
C SER A 248 -25.06 -4.60 -5.63
N GLY A 249 -23.73 -4.51 -5.72
CA GLY A 249 -22.99 -3.32 -6.15
C GLY A 249 -22.81 -2.28 -5.04
N GLU A 250 -23.07 -2.64 -3.78
CA GLU A 250 -22.82 -1.75 -2.65
C GLU A 250 -21.31 -1.70 -2.37
N VAL A 251 -20.79 -0.48 -2.19
CA VAL A 251 -19.41 -0.22 -1.76
C VAL A 251 -19.44 0.45 -0.39
N PRO A 252 -18.47 0.18 0.51
CA PRO A 252 -18.41 0.89 1.77
C PRO A 252 -18.17 2.40 1.56
N PRO A 253 -18.72 3.24 2.45
CA PRO A 253 -18.48 4.67 2.38
C PRO A 253 -16.99 4.96 2.60
N VAL A 254 -16.41 5.88 1.83
CA VAL A 254 -15.00 6.30 1.98
C VAL A 254 -14.81 7.47 2.94
N ALA A 255 -15.92 8.08 3.37
CA ALA A 255 -16.03 9.05 4.44
C ALA A 255 -17.51 9.20 4.83
N SER A 256 -17.80 9.55 6.08
CA SER A 256 -19.17 9.79 6.55
C SER A 256 -19.25 11.05 7.42
N ALA A 257 -20.35 11.79 7.33
CA ALA A 257 -20.76 12.83 8.27
C ALA A 257 -22.24 12.66 8.57
N GLY A 258 -22.56 12.26 9.80
CA GLY A 258 -23.93 12.02 10.23
C GLY A 258 -24.61 10.93 9.39
N ALA A 259 -25.62 11.32 8.63
CA ALA A 259 -26.37 10.42 7.74
C ALA A 259 -25.94 10.50 6.26
N VAL A 260 -24.88 11.27 5.95
CA VAL A 260 -24.36 11.43 4.60
C VAL A 260 -23.08 10.63 4.44
N ASP A 261 -23.14 9.70 3.50
CA ASP A 261 -22.03 8.85 3.11
C ASP A 261 -21.42 9.35 1.79
N VAL A 262 -20.11 9.46 1.71
CA VAL A 262 -19.39 9.64 0.45
C VAL A 262 -19.02 8.25 -0.06
N THR A 263 -19.64 7.81 -1.16
CA THR A 263 -19.50 6.42 -1.66
C THR A 263 -18.56 6.29 -2.85
N ALA A 264 -18.27 7.40 -3.53
CA ALA A 264 -17.24 7.46 -4.56
C ALA A 264 -16.57 8.84 -4.56
N ALA A 265 -15.26 8.86 -4.81
CA ALA A 265 -14.48 10.08 -4.91
C ALA A 265 -13.33 9.92 -5.91
N VAL A 266 -13.18 10.90 -6.81
CA VAL A 266 -12.08 10.93 -7.80
C VAL A 266 -11.71 12.36 -8.15
N ALA A 267 -10.41 12.61 -8.31
CA ALA A 267 -9.87 13.86 -8.80
C ALA A 267 -9.28 13.69 -10.21
N GLY A 268 -9.48 14.66 -11.09
CA GLY A 268 -8.76 14.75 -12.35
C GLY A 268 -7.36 15.32 -12.16
N GLN A 269 -6.41 14.89 -12.99
CA GLN A 269 -5.07 15.46 -13.05
C GLN A 269 -5.06 16.97 -13.35
N GLY A 270 -4.01 17.68 -12.92
CA GLY A 270 -3.82 19.11 -13.17
C GLY A 270 -2.39 19.58 -12.92
N LYS A 271 -1.95 20.65 -13.59
CA LYS A 271 -0.59 21.19 -13.40
C LYS A 271 -0.55 22.24 -12.28
N ALA A 272 0.63 22.45 -11.71
CA ALA A 272 0.85 23.54 -10.77
C ALA A 272 0.45 24.90 -11.38
N GLY A 273 -0.36 25.66 -10.65
CA GLY A 273 -0.93 26.95 -11.05
C GLY A 273 -2.16 26.85 -11.96
N GLU A 274 -2.52 25.65 -12.44
CA GLU A 274 -3.75 25.40 -13.20
C GLU A 274 -4.87 24.91 -12.26
N ALA A 275 -6.01 24.50 -12.83
CA ALA A 275 -7.13 23.96 -12.09
C ALA A 275 -7.25 22.43 -12.27
N ALA A 276 -7.86 21.76 -11.30
CA ALA A 276 -8.31 20.38 -11.39
C ALA A 276 -9.76 20.25 -10.93
N SER A 277 -10.47 19.24 -11.42
CA SER A 277 -11.85 18.95 -11.02
C SER A 277 -11.91 17.74 -10.11
N VAL A 278 -12.77 17.81 -9.10
CA VAL A 278 -13.08 16.74 -8.15
C VAL A 278 -14.55 16.37 -8.30
N TYR A 279 -14.80 15.07 -8.30
CA TYR A 279 -16.11 14.44 -8.48
C TYR A 279 -16.37 13.49 -7.31
N LEU A 280 -17.57 13.56 -6.76
CA LEU A 280 -17.99 12.84 -5.57
C LEU A 280 -19.41 12.29 -5.78
N THR A 281 -19.68 11.12 -5.22
CA THR A 281 -21.04 10.60 -5.07
C THR A 281 -21.39 10.57 -3.59
N PHE A 282 -22.55 11.13 -3.26
CA PHE A 282 -23.13 11.17 -1.93
C PHE A 282 -24.35 10.28 -1.87
N ASP A 283 -24.53 9.57 -0.75
CA ASP A 283 -25.79 8.96 -0.37
C ASP A 283 -26.26 9.55 0.96
N ASN A 284 -27.37 10.30 0.93
CA ASN A 284 -27.97 10.90 2.12
C ASN A 284 -29.13 10.03 2.62
N ARG A 285 -28.93 9.35 3.74
CA ARG A 285 -29.93 8.48 4.38
C ARG A 285 -30.80 9.21 5.41
N GLY A 286 -30.57 10.51 5.61
CA GLY A 286 -31.29 11.37 6.54
C GLY A 286 -32.25 12.34 5.85
N ASP A 287 -32.56 13.43 6.57
CA ASP A 287 -33.27 14.58 6.00
C ASP A 287 -32.35 15.37 5.06
N ASP A 288 -32.94 16.23 4.22
CA ASP A 288 -32.19 17.11 3.32
C ASP A 288 -31.16 17.94 4.09
N THR A 289 -29.92 17.99 3.59
CA THR A 289 -28.82 18.79 4.16
C THR A 289 -28.05 19.54 3.08
N THR A 290 -27.06 20.34 3.49
CA THR A 290 -26.28 21.19 2.59
C THR A 290 -24.80 21.19 2.99
N ILE A 291 -23.91 21.14 2.00
CA ILE A 291 -22.49 21.47 2.14
C ILE A 291 -22.32 22.96 1.87
N ASP A 292 -21.84 23.69 2.86
CA ASP A 292 -21.66 25.15 2.81
C ASP A 292 -20.26 25.57 2.34
N ALA A 293 -19.27 24.70 2.49
CA ALA A 293 -17.91 24.95 2.03
C ALA A 293 -17.16 23.64 1.77
N VAL A 294 -16.15 23.74 0.91
CA VAL A 294 -15.13 22.70 0.71
C VAL A 294 -13.76 23.35 0.81
N SER A 295 -12.82 22.69 1.47
CA SER A 295 -11.44 23.18 1.61
C SER A 295 -10.42 22.10 1.31
N THR A 296 -9.24 22.50 0.84
CA THR A 296 -8.08 21.62 0.69
C THR A 296 -6.78 22.41 0.85
N ASP A 297 -5.71 21.73 1.27
CA ASP A 297 -4.36 22.29 1.29
C ASP A 297 -3.68 22.23 -0.09
N ALA A 298 -4.26 21.54 -1.07
CA ALA A 298 -3.65 21.34 -2.40
C ALA A 298 -3.80 22.54 -3.36
N ALA A 299 -4.74 23.45 -3.10
CA ALA A 299 -5.10 24.53 -4.02
C ALA A 299 -5.29 25.88 -3.30
N ASP A 300 -5.17 26.97 -4.05
CA ASP A 300 -5.37 28.32 -3.51
C ASP A 300 -6.84 28.66 -3.27
N GLN A 301 -7.74 28.13 -4.11
CA GLN A 301 -9.19 28.26 -3.93
C GLN A 301 -9.91 26.96 -4.26
N VAL A 302 -11.09 26.80 -3.67
CA VAL A 302 -12.02 25.72 -3.98
C VAL A 302 -13.36 26.34 -4.31
N VAL A 303 -13.87 26.04 -5.50
CA VAL A 303 -15.14 26.58 -6.01
C VAL A 303 -16.06 25.42 -6.33
N LEU A 304 -17.32 25.48 -5.85
CA LEU A 304 -18.34 24.54 -6.31
C LEU A 304 -18.87 25.05 -7.64
N HIS A 305 -18.79 24.24 -8.68
CA HIS A 305 -19.37 24.55 -9.98
C HIS A 305 -20.68 23.79 -10.19
N GLY A 306 -21.63 24.48 -10.79
CA GLY A 306 -22.82 23.91 -11.42
C GLY A 306 -22.83 24.20 -12.91
N THR A 307 -23.85 23.71 -13.58
CA THR A 307 -24.11 24.03 -14.98
C THR A 307 -25.56 24.51 -15.08
N ASP A 308 -25.75 25.68 -15.69
CA ASP A 308 -27.09 26.21 -15.89
C ASP A 308 -27.81 25.51 -17.07
N ALA A 309 -29.08 25.87 -17.31
CA ALA A 309 -29.89 25.28 -18.39
C ALA A 309 -29.32 25.51 -19.80
N SER A 310 -28.32 26.38 -19.96
CA SER A 310 -27.64 26.67 -21.22
C SER A 310 -26.32 25.92 -21.39
N GLY A 311 -25.90 25.14 -20.40
CA GLY A 311 -24.63 24.43 -20.43
C GLY A 311 -23.44 25.28 -19.98
N VAL A 312 -23.69 26.45 -19.39
CA VAL A 312 -22.63 27.35 -18.92
C VAL A 312 -22.29 27.03 -17.46
N MET A 313 -21.00 26.94 -17.18
CA MET A 313 -20.49 26.72 -15.83
C MET A 313 -20.75 27.94 -14.95
N THR A 314 -21.31 27.72 -13.76
CA THR A 314 -21.65 28.77 -12.81
C THR A 314 -21.15 28.42 -11.42
N ASP A 315 -20.59 29.40 -10.74
CA ASP A 315 -20.22 29.27 -9.33
C ASP A 315 -21.46 29.04 -8.46
N ALA A 316 -21.35 28.09 -7.56
CA ALA A 316 -22.31 27.80 -6.51
C ALA A 316 -21.66 28.08 -5.16
N SER A 317 -22.39 28.71 -4.24
CA SER A 317 -21.92 28.90 -2.87
C SER A 317 -22.15 27.67 -1.99
N THR A 318 -23.09 26.79 -2.37
CA THR A 318 -23.52 25.65 -1.57
C THR A 318 -23.86 24.43 -2.45
N LEU A 319 -23.85 23.25 -1.84
CA LEU A 319 -24.28 21.99 -2.45
C LEU A 319 -25.39 21.35 -1.62
N ASP A 320 -26.61 21.45 -2.13
CA ASP A 320 -27.77 20.75 -1.57
C ASP A 320 -27.64 19.24 -1.78
N LEU A 321 -27.87 18.49 -0.71
CA LEU A 321 -27.87 17.04 -0.64
C LEU A 321 -29.26 16.58 -0.16
N PRO A 322 -30.26 16.49 -1.06
CA PRO A 322 -31.55 15.91 -0.70
C PRO A 322 -31.38 14.45 -0.28
N SER A 323 -32.36 13.90 0.42
CA SER A 323 -32.39 12.46 0.71
C SER A 323 -32.23 11.61 -0.58
N GLY A 324 -31.40 10.57 -0.49
CA GLY A 324 -30.98 9.74 -1.62
C GLY A 324 -29.66 10.16 -2.24
N THR A 325 -29.43 9.72 -3.49
CA THR A 325 -28.13 9.86 -4.16
C THR A 325 -27.98 11.21 -4.85
N THR A 326 -26.87 11.90 -4.57
CA THR A 326 -26.43 13.10 -5.31
C THR A 326 -25.07 12.84 -5.95
N ARG A 327 -24.94 13.10 -7.25
CA ARG A 327 -23.68 12.92 -8.00
C ARG A 327 -23.11 14.25 -8.46
N LEU A 328 -21.81 14.40 -8.27
CA LEU A 328 -20.99 15.40 -8.94
C LEU A 328 -20.25 14.70 -10.08
N GLU A 329 -20.52 15.08 -11.32
CA GLU A 329 -20.08 14.35 -12.51
C GLU A 329 -19.65 15.31 -13.65
N PRO A 330 -18.80 14.86 -14.59
CA PRO A 330 -18.40 15.65 -15.74
C PRO A 330 -19.60 16.15 -16.56
N GLY A 331 -19.61 17.45 -16.90
CA GLY A 331 -20.74 18.09 -17.58
C GLY A 331 -21.91 18.47 -16.67
N GLY A 332 -21.84 18.13 -15.39
CA GLY A 332 -22.75 18.55 -14.33
C GLY A 332 -22.05 19.34 -13.23
N ARG A 333 -22.48 19.12 -11.99
CA ARG A 333 -21.87 19.76 -10.81
C ARG A 333 -20.53 19.12 -10.50
N HIS A 334 -19.55 19.91 -10.05
CA HIS A 334 -18.24 19.42 -9.62
C HIS A 334 -17.56 20.40 -8.68
N ILE A 335 -16.49 19.97 -8.02
CA ILE A 335 -15.65 20.82 -7.18
C ILE A 335 -14.43 21.20 -8.01
N MET A 336 -14.18 22.49 -8.24
CA MET A 336 -12.98 22.98 -8.91
C MET A 336 -11.93 23.41 -7.89
N LEU A 337 -10.74 22.84 -8.01
CA LEU A 337 -9.55 23.23 -7.28
C LEU A 337 -8.79 24.23 -8.15
N GLU A 338 -8.80 25.52 -7.79
CA GLU A 338 -8.13 26.57 -8.57
C GLU A 338 -6.77 26.94 -8.00
N GLY A 339 -5.78 27.11 -8.88
CA GLY A 339 -4.43 27.50 -8.48
C GLY A 339 -3.77 26.39 -7.68
N LEU A 340 -3.65 25.22 -8.29
CA LEU A 340 -2.98 24.07 -7.67
C LEU A 340 -1.56 24.44 -7.21
N ARG A 341 -1.24 24.17 -5.95
CA ARG A 341 0.07 24.51 -5.37
C ARG A 341 1.19 23.61 -5.87
N GLN A 342 0.83 22.40 -6.30
CA GLN A 342 1.69 21.40 -6.94
C GLN A 342 0.90 20.73 -8.06
N ALA A 343 1.60 20.06 -8.98
CA ALA A 343 0.90 19.23 -9.96
C ALA A 343 0.20 18.07 -9.24
N LEU A 344 -0.98 17.69 -9.73
CA LEU A 344 -1.69 16.46 -9.39
C LEU A 344 -1.51 15.52 -10.58
N GLU A 345 -0.69 14.49 -10.42
CA GLU A 345 -0.42 13.48 -11.44
C GLU A 345 -1.22 12.20 -11.17
N PRO A 346 -1.61 11.42 -12.21
CA PRO A 346 -2.26 10.13 -12.00
C PRO A 346 -1.48 9.24 -11.03
N GLY A 347 -2.17 8.69 -10.03
CA GLY A 347 -1.59 7.91 -8.93
C GLY A 347 -1.27 8.73 -7.67
N ASP A 348 -1.35 10.06 -7.73
CA ASP A 348 -1.32 10.89 -6.52
C ASP A 348 -2.63 10.76 -5.72
N THR A 349 -2.59 11.18 -4.45
CA THR A 349 -3.77 11.33 -3.60
C THR A 349 -3.97 12.79 -3.24
N VAL A 350 -5.21 13.27 -3.31
CA VAL A 350 -5.62 14.59 -2.82
C VAL A 350 -6.74 14.44 -1.80
N THR A 351 -6.74 15.30 -0.78
CA THR A 351 -7.77 15.31 0.26
C THR A 351 -8.55 16.62 0.22
N VAL A 352 -9.87 16.52 0.35
CA VAL A 352 -10.76 17.67 0.59
C VAL A 352 -11.47 17.49 1.92
N THR A 353 -11.84 18.60 2.56
CA THR A 353 -12.73 18.61 3.73
C THR A 353 -14.04 19.23 3.33
N LEU A 354 -15.13 18.50 3.54
CA LEU A 354 -16.50 18.93 3.35
C LEU A 354 -16.99 19.54 4.67
N HIS A 355 -17.62 20.71 4.60
CA HIS A 355 -18.19 21.40 5.76
C HIS A 355 -19.71 21.49 5.60
N PHE A 356 -20.44 20.83 6.50
CA PHE A 356 -21.90 20.75 6.46
C PHE A 356 -22.54 21.90 7.25
N ALA A 357 -23.76 22.26 6.88
CA ALA A 357 -24.49 23.39 7.47
C ALA A 357 -24.79 23.24 8.97
N ASP A 358 -24.82 22.00 9.48
CA ASP A 358 -24.97 21.68 10.90
C ASP A 358 -23.65 21.77 11.69
N GLY A 359 -22.53 22.04 11.00
CA GLY A 359 -21.19 22.14 11.56
C GLY A 359 -20.41 20.84 11.57
N GLU A 360 -20.96 19.73 11.07
CA GLU A 360 -20.21 18.50 10.85
C GLU A 360 -19.21 18.65 9.70
N THR A 361 -18.19 17.78 9.70
CA THR A 361 -17.16 17.77 8.66
C THR A 361 -16.81 16.34 8.28
N ALA A 362 -16.55 16.11 6.99
CA ALA A 362 -16.01 14.86 6.48
C ALA A 362 -14.72 15.14 5.70
N GLN A 363 -13.65 14.40 5.99
CA GLN A 363 -12.44 14.42 5.17
C GLN A 363 -12.53 13.30 4.14
N VAL A 364 -12.35 13.65 2.87
CA VAL A 364 -12.41 12.71 1.76
C VAL A 364 -11.06 12.72 1.07
N ALA A 365 -10.34 11.60 1.13
CA ALA A 365 -9.13 11.38 0.36
C ALA A 365 -9.49 10.59 -0.92
N MET A 366 -8.92 11.00 -2.04
CA MET A 366 -9.24 10.43 -3.35
C MET A 366 -8.03 10.40 -4.28
N ASP A 367 -8.06 9.44 -5.20
CA ASP A 367 -7.02 9.27 -6.20
C ASP A 367 -7.16 10.30 -7.32
N VAL A 368 -6.02 10.75 -7.80
CA VAL A 368 -5.88 11.54 -9.01
C VAL A 368 -5.76 10.58 -10.20
N VAL A 369 -6.57 10.80 -11.25
CA VAL A 369 -6.57 9.96 -12.45
C VAL A 369 -6.56 10.81 -13.73
N ALA A 370 -6.32 10.17 -14.89
CA ALA A 370 -6.42 10.84 -16.17
C ALA A 370 -7.89 11.17 -16.50
N TYR A 371 -8.12 12.15 -17.37
CA TYR A 371 -9.48 12.61 -17.67
C TYR A 371 -10.39 11.50 -18.24
N ASP A 372 -9.85 10.59 -19.04
CA ASP A 372 -10.62 9.48 -19.60
C ASP A 372 -11.09 8.54 -18.47
N ASP A 373 -10.22 8.22 -17.51
CA ASP A 373 -10.56 7.40 -16.34
C ASP A 373 -11.58 8.09 -15.41
N VAL A 374 -11.59 9.42 -15.35
CA VAL A 374 -12.63 10.15 -14.62
C VAL A 374 -14.00 9.82 -15.20
N LEU A 375 -14.14 9.77 -16.53
CA LEU A 375 -15.42 9.46 -17.17
C LEU A 375 -15.86 8.04 -16.83
N ASP A 376 -14.94 7.07 -16.88
CA ASP A 376 -15.25 5.67 -16.57
C ASP A 376 -15.68 5.48 -15.10
N ARG A 377 -15.08 6.23 -14.17
CA ARG A 377 -15.37 6.14 -12.73
C ARG A 377 -16.57 6.96 -12.26
N THR A 378 -17.07 7.87 -13.08
CA THR A 378 -18.20 8.77 -12.72
C THR A 378 -19.47 8.47 -13.51
N THR A 379 -19.36 7.81 -14.66
CA THR A 379 -20.53 7.40 -15.45
C THR A 379 -21.09 6.09 -14.91
N PRO A 380 -22.40 5.98 -14.62
CA PRO A 380 -22.99 4.70 -14.28
C PRO A 380 -22.74 3.70 -15.42
N GLN A 381 -22.03 2.60 -15.15
CA GLN A 381 -22.05 1.46 -16.07
C GLN A 381 -23.50 0.97 -16.15
N GLU A 382 -24.12 1.04 -17.31
CA GLU A 382 -25.43 0.43 -17.52
C GLU A 382 -25.30 -1.05 -17.15
N ALA A 383 -26.00 -1.48 -16.10
CA ALA A 383 -26.12 -2.88 -15.76
C ALA A 383 -26.67 -3.60 -17.01
N GLY A 384 -25.81 -4.38 -17.66
CA GLY A 384 -26.15 -5.12 -18.87
C GLY A 384 -27.41 -5.95 -18.64
N ALA A 385 -28.42 -5.70 -19.45
CA ALA A 385 -29.69 -6.40 -19.48
C ALA A 385 -29.57 -7.85 -19.99
#